data_AF-A0A8S1S9J7-F1
#
_entry.id   AF-A0A8S1S9J7-F1
#
_cell.length_a   1.000
_cell.length_b   1.000
_cell.length_c   1.000
_cell.angle_alpha   90.00
_cell.angle_beta   90.00
_cell.angle_gamma   90.00
#
_symmetry.space_group_name_H-M   'P 1'
#
loop_
_entity.id
_entity.type
_entity.pdbx_description
1 polymer ?
#
loop_
_entity_poly.entity_id
_entity_poly.type
_entity_poly.pdbx_seq_one_letter_code
_entity_poly.pdbx_strand_id
1 'polypeptide(L)'
;MNINQHKTYNDVNIEEYEQNGWNFIFTKAGMYNTSDLEMLQHALNLQGIPDITNGNNCGLIYNKQFNFGFLVDPKDALYLCNYQARDSNYIDIKKELKSNKLNYISMIPEQAQIKYANIWNQKQNADIKILNKISDTFYSSPYKGTIVDGDQISYQFQRFKQISGIKGKSIFEQQLNENLIKNEVDYLNQVYNTNSKTFHCECTEDEIPLNNLTPENPIKWAAHISLFEDELGDNGLSNCEYRFRIMGDCFFGLIRNYLRIDDVLVRILDTRIYHQFNWNYILRDFTHREDSWANIQKNGFNFTPQWLTDQNQSFLIQNSVPIQLHINDKIYFKVS
;
A
#
# COMPACT_ATOMS: atom_id res chain seq x y z
N MET A 1 -9.76 -15.54 41.80
CA MET A 1 -9.53 -16.16 40.47
C MET A 1 -9.09 -15.04 39.54
N ASN A 2 -7.77 -14.93 39.30
CA ASN A 2 -7.21 -13.96 38.38
C ASN A 2 -7.40 -14.46 36.95
N ILE A 3 -8.10 -13.66 36.14
CA ILE A 3 -8.21 -13.87 34.70
C ILE A 3 -6.91 -13.36 34.08
N ASN A 4 -6.12 -14.28 33.54
CA ASN A 4 -4.90 -13.99 32.80
C ASN A 4 -5.20 -13.11 31.58
N GLN A 5 -4.86 -11.82 31.64
CA GLN A 5 -4.69 -10.98 30.46
C GLN A 5 -3.24 -11.12 29.96
N HIS A 6 -2.99 -12.11 29.11
CA HIS A 6 -1.77 -12.14 28.30
C HIS A 6 -2.02 -11.40 26.99
N LYS A 7 -1.88 -10.06 26.97
CA LYS A 7 -1.57 -9.35 25.72
C LYS A 7 -0.07 -9.52 25.48
N THR A 8 0.32 -10.50 24.68
CA THR A 8 1.69 -10.63 24.16
C THR A 8 1.92 -9.51 23.15
N TYR A 9 2.44 -8.39 23.62
CA TYR A 9 2.98 -7.37 22.75
C TYR A 9 4.34 -7.87 22.23
N ASN A 10 4.38 -8.35 20.98
CA ASN A 10 5.63 -8.76 20.37
C ASN A 10 6.48 -7.52 20.05
N ASP A 11 7.79 -7.62 20.30
CA ASP A 11 8.80 -6.65 19.87
C ASP A 11 8.64 -6.37 18.36
N VAL A 12 8.99 -5.15 17.89
CA VAL A 12 9.13 -4.90 16.45
C VAL A 12 10.20 -5.85 15.93
N ASN A 13 9.80 -6.83 15.14
CA ASN A 13 10.72 -7.77 14.50
C ASN A 13 11.29 -7.09 13.25
N ILE A 14 12.62 -6.99 13.18
CA ILE A 14 13.33 -6.42 12.04
C ILE A 14 14.05 -7.58 11.34
N GLU A 15 13.65 -7.84 10.11
CA GLU A 15 14.29 -8.82 9.24
C GLU A 15 15.13 -8.07 8.20
N GLU A 16 16.41 -8.42 8.11
CA GLU A 16 17.35 -7.84 7.15
C GLU A 16 17.87 -8.93 6.21
N TYR A 17 17.96 -8.60 4.93
CA TYR A 17 18.56 -9.44 3.90
C TYR A 17 19.37 -8.58 2.94
N GLU A 18 20.45 -9.12 2.39
CA GLU A 18 21.26 -8.44 1.39
C GLU A 18 21.55 -9.37 0.22
N GLN A 19 21.43 -8.86 -1.01
CA GLN A 19 21.81 -9.59 -2.20
C GLN A 19 22.14 -8.63 -3.36
N ASN A 20 23.23 -8.89 -4.08
CA ASN A 20 23.63 -8.15 -5.29
C ASN A 20 23.67 -6.60 -5.06
N GLY A 21 24.15 -6.16 -3.89
CA GLY A 21 24.24 -4.74 -3.51
C GLY A 21 22.92 -4.11 -3.07
N TRP A 22 21.80 -4.83 -3.15
CA TRP A 22 20.52 -4.42 -2.60
C TRP A 22 20.36 -4.89 -1.17
N ASN A 23 19.83 -4.01 -0.34
CA ASN A 23 19.54 -4.23 1.07
C ASN A 23 18.02 -4.22 1.21
N PHE A 24 17.50 -5.17 1.98
CA PHE A 24 16.07 -5.39 2.19
C PHE A 24 15.82 -5.41 3.69
N ILE A 25 15.04 -4.47 4.19
CA ILE A 25 14.67 -4.36 5.61
C ILE A 25 13.16 -4.46 5.69
N PHE A 26 12.67 -5.42 6.45
CA PHE A 26 11.25 -5.58 6.70
C PHE A 26 10.98 -5.56 8.19
N THR A 27 10.00 -4.75 8.60
CA THR A 27 9.56 -4.70 9.99
C THR A 27 8.17 -5.29 10.12
N LYS A 28 7.97 -6.08 11.18
CA LYS A 28 6.67 -6.62 11.60
C LYS A 28 6.42 -6.25 13.04
N ALA A 29 5.30 -5.59 13.29
CA ALA A 29 4.88 -5.09 14.59
C ALA A 29 3.40 -5.36 14.83
N GLY A 30 2.97 -5.17 16.06
CA GLY A 30 1.54 -5.17 16.40
C GLY A 30 0.79 -3.97 15.81
N MET A 31 -0.53 -4.05 15.83
CA MET A 31 -1.43 -2.96 15.47
C MET A 31 -1.22 -1.73 16.37
N TYR A 32 -1.44 -0.55 15.81
CA TYR A 32 -1.53 0.70 16.53
C TYR A 32 -2.67 0.68 17.56
N ASN A 33 -2.47 1.37 18.68
CA ASN A 33 -3.54 1.55 19.67
C ASN A 33 -4.48 2.69 19.21
N THR A 34 -5.59 2.88 19.91
CA THR A 34 -6.58 3.91 19.60
C THR A 34 -5.99 5.32 19.55
N SER A 35 -5.11 5.68 20.50
CA SER A 35 -4.49 7.02 20.53
C SER A 35 -3.61 7.27 19.30
N ASP A 36 -2.89 6.25 18.84
CA ASP A 36 -2.04 6.35 17.65
C ASP A 36 -2.85 6.46 16.39
N LEU A 37 -3.94 5.70 16.32
CA LEU A 37 -4.88 5.74 15.21
C LEU A 37 -5.48 7.15 15.09
N GLU A 38 -5.90 7.74 16.21
CA GLU A 38 -6.40 9.12 16.25
C GLU A 38 -5.33 10.14 15.81
N MET A 39 -4.10 10.00 16.32
CA MET A 39 -2.98 10.87 15.94
C MET A 39 -2.62 10.74 14.46
N LEU A 40 -2.58 9.52 13.93
CA LEU A 40 -2.31 9.24 12.53
C LEU A 40 -3.44 9.74 11.64
N GLN A 41 -4.70 9.53 12.04
CA GLN A 41 -5.87 10.04 11.33
C GLN A 41 -5.80 11.56 11.18
N HIS A 42 -5.48 12.27 12.27
CA HIS A 42 -5.31 13.71 12.27
C HIS A 42 -4.12 14.13 11.38
N ALA A 43 -2.97 13.48 11.50
CA ALA A 43 -1.77 13.76 10.72
C ALA A 43 -2.02 13.63 9.21
N LEU A 44 -2.75 12.61 8.79
CA LEU A 44 -3.07 12.33 7.39
C LEU A 44 -4.30 13.08 6.88
N ASN A 45 -4.95 13.90 7.73
CA ASN A 45 -6.18 14.62 7.43
C ASN A 45 -7.28 13.69 6.86
N LEU A 46 -7.54 12.59 7.58
CA LEU A 46 -8.53 11.59 7.20
C LEU A 46 -9.81 11.72 8.03
N GLN A 47 -10.95 11.47 7.39
CA GLN A 47 -12.26 11.46 8.04
C GLN A 47 -12.52 10.21 8.89
N GLY A 48 -11.82 9.12 8.58
CA GLY A 48 -11.78 7.87 9.34
C GLY A 48 -10.45 7.18 9.11
N ILE A 49 -10.15 6.18 9.93
CA ILE A 49 -8.94 5.36 9.83
C ILE A 49 -9.32 3.89 10.00
N PRO A 50 -8.65 2.94 9.32
CA PRO A 50 -8.95 1.52 9.49
C PRO A 50 -8.83 1.08 10.94
N ASP A 51 -9.76 0.23 11.38
CA ASP A 51 -9.77 -0.37 12.72
C ASP A 51 -8.44 -1.05 13.08
N ILE A 52 -7.79 -1.67 12.08
CA ILE A 52 -6.47 -2.28 12.23
C ILE A 52 -5.49 -1.54 11.33
N THR A 53 -4.50 -0.87 11.92
CA THR A 53 -3.35 -0.33 11.18
C THR A 53 -2.06 -0.81 11.83
N ASN A 54 -1.23 -1.54 11.10
CA ASN A 54 0.06 -2.02 11.59
C ASN A 54 1.15 -0.99 11.30
N GLY A 55 1.06 0.21 11.87
CA GLY A 55 1.84 1.35 11.36
C GLY A 55 3.37 1.26 11.50
N ASN A 56 3.88 0.29 12.26
CA ASN A 56 5.32 -0.04 12.31
C ASN A 56 5.73 -1.16 11.35
N ASN A 57 4.80 -1.72 10.56
CA ASN A 57 5.13 -2.57 9.44
C ASN A 57 5.71 -1.74 8.31
N CYS A 58 6.77 -2.22 7.69
CA CYS A 58 7.47 -1.54 6.62
C CYS A 58 8.26 -2.54 5.79
N GLY A 59 8.36 -2.30 4.49
CA GLY A 59 9.37 -2.89 3.62
C GLY A 59 10.22 -1.79 2.98
N LEU A 60 11.48 -1.68 3.36
CA LEU A 60 12.46 -0.79 2.76
C LEU A 60 13.45 -1.60 1.92
N ILE A 61 13.43 -1.38 0.62
CA ILE A 61 14.32 -2.00 -0.37
C ILE A 61 15.19 -0.90 -0.94
N TYR A 62 16.51 -0.99 -0.77
CA TYR A 62 17.38 0.11 -1.19
C TYR A 62 18.74 -0.36 -1.67
N ASN A 63 19.37 0.48 -2.48
CA ASN A 63 20.73 0.29 -2.94
C ASN A 63 21.55 1.54 -2.62
N LYS A 64 22.53 1.37 -1.73
CA LYS A 64 23.40 2.47 -1.26
C LYS A 64 24.19 3.11 -2.41
N GLN A 65 24.66 2.32 -3.36
CA GLN A 65 25.45 2.81 -4.49
C GLN A 65 24.64 3.74 -5.39
N PHE A 66 23.36 3.43 -5.61
CA PHE A 66 22.49 4.24 -6.46
C PHE A 66 21.77 5.35 -5.72
N ASN A 67 21.96 5.47 -4.39
CA ASN A 67 21.18 6.37 -3.53
C ASN A 67 19.66 6.25 -3.78
N PHE A 68 19.20 5.04 -4.04
CA PHE A 68 17.84 4.76 -4.49
C PHE A 68 17.21 3.73 -3.56
N GLY A 69 15.97 3.99 -3.18
CA GLY A 69 15.19 3.09 -2.36
C GLY A 69 13.72 3.12 -2.72
N PHE A 70 13.04 2.12 -2.19
CA PHE A 70 11.63 1.87 -2.35
C PHE A 70 11.09 1.43 -1.01
N LEU A 71 10.07 2.15 -0.54
CA LEU A 71 9.43 2.01 0.76
C LEU A 71 7.98 1.61 0.58
N VAL A 72 7.52 0.67 1.39
CA VAL A 72 6.11 0.31 1.53
C VAL A 72 5.75 0.37 3.00
N ASP A 73 4.86 1.28 3.36
CA ASP A 73 4.33 1.35 4.73
C ASP A 73 2.85 1.78 4.75
N PRO A 74 2.15 1.61 5.89
CA PRO A 74 0.73 1.93 5.98
C PRO A 74 0.44 3.42 5.89
N LYS A 75 1.37 4.27 6.33
CA LYS A 75 1.13 5.72 6.45
C LYS A 75 1.09 6.34 5.07
N ASP A 76 2.06 5.99 4.22
CA ASP A 76 2.12 6.44 2.83
C ASP A 76 0.94 5.91 2.01
N ALA A 77 0.49 4.68 2.31
CA ALA A 77 -0.71 4.11 1.70
C ALA A 77 -1.99 4.87 2.14
N LEU A 78 -2.15 5.13 3.44
CA LEU A 78 -3.31 5.84 3.99
C LEU A 78 -3.34 7.33 3.61
N TYR A 79 -2.19 7.97 3.41
CA TYR A 79 -2.09 9.33 2.91
C TYR A 79 -2.86 9.50 1.59
N LEU A 80 -2.76 8.50 0.69
CA LEU A 80 -3.49 8.47 -0.57
C LEU A 80 -4.96 8.08 -0.45
N CYS A 81 -5.52 7.97 0.76
CA CYS A 81 -6.97 7.95 1.00
C CYS A 81 -7.56 9.37 1.06
N ASN A 82 -6.74 10.40 1.28
CA ASN A 82 -7.16 11.80 1.23
C ASN A 82 -7.37 12.24 -0.24
N TYR A 83 -8.53 12.84 -0.55
CA TYR A 83 -8.85 13.18 -1.95
C TYR A 83 -7.96 14.30 -2.51
N GLN A 84 -7.64 15.32 -1.71
CA GLN A 84 -6.74 16.38 -2.15
C GLN A 84 -5.32 15.84 -2.42
N ALA A 85 -4.85 14.90 -1.59
CA ALA A 85 -3.58 14.22 -1.81
C ALA A 85 -3.60 13.41 -3.12
N ARG A 86 -4.70 12.72 -3.45
CA ARG A 86 -4.86 12.02 -4.74
C ARG A 86 -4.78 13.00 -5.90
N ASP A 87 -5.57 14.06 -5.86
CA ASP A 87 -5.67 15.05 -6.94
C ASP A 87 -4.32 15.71 -7.22
N SER A 88 -3.57 16.04 -6.16
CA SER A 88 -2.25 16.68 -6.26
C SER A 88 -1.17 15.74 -6.79
N ASN A 89 -1.36 14.42 -6.70
CA ASN A 89 -0.38 13.40 -7.05
C ASN A 89 -0.78 12.55 -8.26
N TYR A 90 -1.91 12.84 -8.89
CA TYR A 90 -2.33 12.16 -10.11
C TYR A 90 -1.47 12.59 -11.30
N ILE A 91 -0.97 11.61 -12.06
CA ILE A 91 -0.32 11.83 -13.34
C ILE A 91 -0.85 10.81 -14.35
N ASP A 92 -1.25 11.32 -15.52
CA ASP A 92 -1.50 10.50 -16.70
C ASP A 92 -0.16 10.24 -17.41
N ILE A 93 0.59 9.25 -16.92
CA ILE A 93 1.95 8.96 -17.40
C ILE A 93 1.98 8.59 -18.89
N LYS A 94 0.86 8.16 -19.48
CA LYS A 94 0.77 7.87 -20.93
C LYS A 94 0.88 9.14 -21.77
N LYS A 95 0.57 10.31 -21.19
CA LYS A 95 0.70 11.62 -21.85
C LYS A 95 2.05 12.29 -21.57
N GLU A 96 2.81 11.81 -20.60
CA GLU A 96 4.14 12.31 -20.27
C GLU A 96 5.21 11.40 -20.87
N LEU A 97 6.07 11.95 -21.74
CA LEU A 97 7.21 11.17 -22.26
C LEU A 97 8.14 10.71 -21.13
N LYS A 98 8.28 11.54 -20.09
CA LYS A 98 9.19 11.36 -18.96
C LYS A 98 8.79 12.27 -17.81
N SER A 99 8.80 11.74 -16.59
CA SER A 99 8.45 12.50 -15.39
C SER A 99 9.47 12.31 -14.29
N ASN A 100 9.84 13.40 -13.63
CA ASN A 100 10.68 13.36 -12.42
C ASN A 100 9.84 13.25 -11.13
N LYS A 101 8.51 13.32 -11.23
CA LYS A 101 7.60 13.09 -10.11
C LYS A 101 7.34 11.59 -10.00
N LEU A 102 8.11 10.91 -9.13
CA LEU A 102 8.13 9.44 -9.08
C LEU A 102 6.97 8.84 -8.26
N ASN A 103 6.56 9.54 -7.21
CA ASN A 103 5.53 9.12 -6.25
C ASN A 103 4.13 9.57 -6.69
N TYR A 104 3.80 9.32 -7.95
CA TYR A 104 2.50 9.64 -8.53
C TYR A 104 1.52 8.46 -8.45
N ILE A 105 0.23 8.77 -8.57
CA ILE A 105 -0.84 7.77 -8.74
C ILE A 105 -1.33 7.79 -10.18
N SER A 106 -1.68 6.61 -10.72
CA SER A 106 -2.07 6.46 -12.12
C SER A 106 -3.58 6.51 -12.35
N MET A 107 -4.35 6.65 -11.28
CA MET A 107 -5.81 6.81 -11.31
C MET A 107 -6.31 7.41 -10.00
N ILE A 108 -7.51 7.99 -10.02
CA ILE A 108 -8.22 8.45 -8.81
C ILE A 108 -9.41 7.51 -8.58
N PRO A 109 -9.42 6.68 -7.51
CA PRO A 109 -10.52 5.78 -7.26
C PRO A 109 -11.81 6.54 -7.00
N GLU A 110 -12.84 6.23 -7.79
CA GLU A 110 -14.17 6.78 -7.60
C GLU A 110 -14.73 6.32 -6.24
N GLN A 111 -15.49 7.19 -5.58
CA GLN A 111 -16.14 6.82 -4.32
C GLN A 111 -17.18 5.72 -4.57
N ALA A 112 -17.07 4.62 -3.85
CA ALA A 112 -17.98 3.48 -4.01
C ALA A 112 -19.46 3.89 -3.81
N GLN A 113 -19.73 4.77 -2.83
CA GLN A 113 -21.10 5.25 -2.58
C GLN A 113 -21.66 6.08 -3.74
N ILE A 114 -20.81 6.78 -4.49
CA ILE A 114 -21.24 7.59 -5.64
C ILE A 114 -21.43 6.69 -6.86
N LYS A 115 -20.43 5.87 -7.18
CA LYS A 115 -20.44 5.01 -8.37
C LYS A 115 -21.54 3.96 -8.33
N TYR A 116 -21.82 3.40 -7.15
CA TYR A 116 -22.83 2.36 -6.95
C TYR A 116 -24.03 2.88 -6.13
N ALA A 117 -24.35 4.17 -6.22
CA ALA A 117 -25.41 4.81 -5.44
C ALA A 117 -26.76 4.10 -5.52
N ASN A 118 -27.14 3.58 -6.68
CA ASN A 118 -28.40 2.84 -6.85
C ASN A 118 -28.48 1.58 -5.97
N ILE A 119 -27.36 0.87 -5.83
CA ILE A 119 -27.27 -0.33 -4.98
C ILE A 119 -27.14 0.10 -3.51
N TRP A 120 -26.31 1.11 -3.25
CA TRP A 120 -26.05 1.64 -1.92
C TRP A 120 -27.32 2.17 -1.22
N ASN A 121 -28.13 2.94 -1.93
CA ASN A 121 -29.39 3.51 -1.42
C ASN A 121 -30.47 2.46 -1.15
N GLN A 122 -30.37 1.28 -1.76
CA GLN A 122 -31.26 0.16 -1.45
C GLN A 122 -30.84 -0.55 -0.15
N LYS A 123 -29.53 -0.54 0.17
CA LYS A 123 -28.97 -1.15 1.38
C LYS A 123 -29.12 -0.25 2.61
N GLN A 124 -28.97 1.06 2.46
CA GLN A 124 -29.22 2.04 3.52
C GLN A 124 -30.55 2.76 3.25
N ASN A 125 -31.56 2.56 4.09
CA ASN A 125 -32.84 3.31 4.08
C ASN A 125 -32.61 4.81 4.41
N ALA A 126 -31.77 5.52 3.67
CA ALA A 126 -31.42 6.91 3.95
C ALA A 126 -30.96 7.63 2.67
N ASP A 127 -31.45 8.86 2.49
CA ASP A 127 -30.94 9.80 1.49
C ASP A 127 -29.45 10.06 1.74
N ILE A 128 -28.60 9.88 0.71
CA ILE A 128 -27.17 10.25 0.79
C ILE A 128 -27.08 11.76 0.97
N LYS A 129 -26.93 12.21 2.21
CA LYS A 129 -26.31 13.52 2.47
C LYS A 129 -24.85 13.38 2.09
N ILE A 130 -24.48 13.89 0.92
CA ILE A 130 -23.08 14.07 0.52
C ILE A 130 -22.51 15.15 1.45
N LEU A 131 -22.11 14.74 2.65
CA LEU A 131 -21.21 15.55 3.47
C LEU A 131 -19.93 15.77 2.66
N ASN A 132 -19.33 16.96 2.75
CA ASN A 132 -18.03 17.23 2.13
C ASN A 132 -17.01 16.23 2.69
N LYS A 133 -16.79 15.14 1.95
CA LYS A 133 -15.85 14.11 2.34
C LYS A 133 -14.45 14.55 1.95
N ILE A 134 -13.52 14.54 2.91
CA ILE A 134 -12.12 14.91 2.68
C ILE A 134 -11.26 13.68 2.36
N SER A 135 -11.74 12.49 2.70
CA SER A 135 -11.07 11.21 2.44
C SER A 135 -12.06 10.09 2.11
N ASP A 136 -11.50 9.00 1.59
CA ASP A 136 -12.21 7.77 1.27
C ASP A 136 -12.49 6.95 2.53
N THR A 137 -13.78 6.70 2.79
CA THR A 137 -14.24 5.96 3.98
C THR A 137 -14.07 4.45 3.84
N PHE A 138 -13.71 3.97 2.65
CA PHE A 138 -13.41 2.55 2.40
C PHE A 138 -11.93 2.32 2.12
N TYR A 139 -11.11 3.34 2.31
CA TYR A 139 -9.64 3.24 2.27
C TYR A 139 -9.09 2.65 0.96
N SER A 140 -9.75 2.96 -0.18
CA SER A 140 -9.28 2.54 -1.51
C SER A 140 -8.04 3.32 -1.92
N SER A 141 -6.87 2.86 -1.52
CA SER A 141 -5.62 3.57 -1.79
C SER A 141 -5.00 3.16 -3.13
N PRO A 142 -4.81 4.08 -4.09
CA PRO A 142 -4.08 3.81 -5.35
C PRO A 142 -2.55 3.80 -5.15
N TYR A 143 -2.08 3.45 -3.95
CA TYR A 143 -0.68 3.47 -3.56
C TYR A 143 0.18 2.54 -4.41
N LYS A 144 1.30 3.09 -4.90
CA LYS A 144 2.24 2.41 -5.78
C LYS A 144 3.60 2.11 -5.11
N GLY A 145 3.64 2.23 -3.79
CA GLY A 145 4.90 2.29 -3.06
C GLY A 145 5.60 3.63 -3.24
N THR A 146 6.52 3.92 -2.32
CA THR A 146 7.18 5.20 -2.20
C THR A 146 8.64 5.09 -2.61
N ILE A 147 9.04 5.79 -3.66
CA ILE A 147 10.44 5.95 -4.03
C ILE A 147 11.09 6.93 -3.05
N VAL A 148 12.23 6.49 -2.49
CA VAL A 148 13.00 7.23 -1.50
C VAL A 148 14.47 7.36 -1.88
N ASP A 149 15.13 8.42 -1.42
CA ASP A 149 16.57 8.65 -1.60
C ASP A 149 17.25 9.12 -0.30
N GLY A 150 18.56 9.38 -0.35
CA GLY A 150 19.45 9.81 0.74
C GLY A 150 18.80 10.23 2.05
N ASP A 151 18.18 11.41 2.08
CA ASP A 151 17.60 11.98 3.31
C ASP A 151 16.42 11.14 3.82
N GLN A 152 15.57 10.66 2.91
CA GLN A 152 14.38 9.85 3.21
C GLN A 152 14.76 8.44 3.68
N ILE A 153 15.79 7.82 3.10
CA ILE A 153 16.37 6.55 3.57
C ILE A 153 16.96 6.74 4.97
N SER A 154 17.69 7.83 5.18
CA SER A 154 18.29 8.16 6.48
C SER A 154 17.23 8.38 7.56
N TYR A 155 16.14 9.05 7.22
CA TYR A 155 14.97 9.21 8.09
C TYR A 155 14.39 7.85 8.51
N GLN A 156 14.20 6.90 7.56
CA GLN A 156 13.73 5.56 7.91
C GLN A 156 14.71 4.81 8.82
N PHE A 157 16.03 4.94 8.65
CA PHE A 157 16.98 4.34 9.59
C PHE A 157 16.92 4.95 11.00
N GLN A 158 16.70 6.26 11.11
CA GLN A 158 16.50 6.90 12.41
C GLN A 158 15.23 6.38 13.08
N ARG A 159 14.14 6.27 12.32
CA ARG A 159 12.89 5.64 12.77
C ARG A 159 13.12 4.19 13.22
N PHE A 160 13.84 3.37 12.44
CA PHE A 160 14.14 1.98 12.82
C PHE A 160 14.93 1.87 14.13
N LYS A 161 15.93 2.75 14.34
CA LYS A 161 16.67 2.82 15.61
C LYS A 161 15.77 3.19 16.79
N GLN A 162 14.80 4.06 16.58
CA GLN A 162 13.85 4.45 17.61
C GLN A 162 12.90 3.30 17.96
N ILE A 163 12.42 2.54 16.97
CA ILE A 163 11.43 1.47 17.20
C ILE A 163 12.03 0.12 17.60
N SER A 164 13.34 -0.06 17.40
CA SER A 164 14.05 -1.29 17.76
C SER A 164 13.93 -1.56 19.27
N GLY A 165 13.30 -2.68 19.64
CA GLY A 165 13.10 -3.08 21.04
C GLY A 165 11.95 -2.37 21.77
N ILE A 166 11.09 -1.61 21.06
CA ILE A 166 9.85 -1.09 21.65
C ILE A 166 8.86 -2.25 21.83
N LYS A 167 8.58 -2.61 23.10
CA LYS A 167 7.55 -3.58 23.49
C LYS A 167 6.20 -2.93 23.60
N GLY A 168 5.33 -3.17 22.62
CA GLY A 168 3.88 -2.95 22.79
C GLY A 168 3.42 -1.54 23.08
N LYS A 169 4.29 -0.57 22.87
CA LYS A 169 4.00 0.84 23.03
C LYS A 169 4.17 1.50 21.68
N SER A 170 3.37 2.51 21.45
CA SER A 170 3.45 3.28 20.25
C SER A 170 4.71 4.14 20.17
N ILE A 171 5.17 4.40 18.95
CA ILE A 171 6.11 5.50 18.69
C ILE A 171 5.52 6.86 19.07
N PHE A 172 4.20 7.02 18.97
CA PHE A 172 3.45 8.21 19.31
C PHE A 172 3.15 8.31 20.83
N GLU A 173 3.00 7.19 21.54
CA GLU A 173 2.79 7.20 23.02
C GLU A 173 4.04 7.61 23.79
N GLN A 174 5.25 7.23 23.33
CA GLN A 174 6.48 7.64 24.00
C GLN A 174 6.79 9.13 23.81
N GLN A 175 6.16 9.78 22.83
CA GLN A 175 6.29 11.20 22.54
C GLN A 175 4.97 11.76 21.99
N LEU A 176 4.03 12.10 22.88
CA LEU A 176 2.97 13.09 22.60
C LEU A 176 3.65 14.44 22.34
N ASN A 177 4.29 14.59 21.19
CA ASN A 177 4.97 15.80 20.79
C ASN A 177 4.52 16.08 19.37
N GLU A 178 3.83 17.20 19.17
CA GLU A 178 3.42 17.76 17.87
C GLU A 178 4.55 17.67 16.82
N ASN A 179 5.80 17.71 17.27
CA ASN A 179 7.01 17.51 16.47
C ASN A 179 7.04 16.18 15.69
N LEU A 180 6.63 15.04 16.27
CA LEU A 180 6.67 13.76 15.55
C LEU A 180 5.62 13.71 14.45
N ILE A 181 4.39 14.12 14.75
CA ILE A 181 3.31 14.25 13.76
C ILE A 181 3.76 15.21 12.65
N LYS A 182 4.31 16.37 13.03
CA LYS A 182 4.84 17.34 12.09
C LYS A 182 5.93 16.73 11.20
N ASN A 183 6.88 15.99 11.78
CA ASN A 183 7.94 15.33 11.02
C ASN A 183 7.38 14.31 10.01
N GLU A 184 6.37 13.53 10.38
CA GLU A 184 5.71 12.56 9.48
C GLU A 184 4.96 13.27 8.34
N VAL A 185 4.26 14.36 8.65
CA VAL A 185 3.58 15.20 7.65
C VAL A 185 4.60 15.88 6.72
N ASP A 186 5.67 16.43 7.27
CA ASP A 186 6.75 17.07 6.52
C ASP A 186 7.44 16.04 5.61
N TYR A 187 7.68 14.82 6.10
CA TYR A 187 8.19 13.69 5.33
C TYR A 187 7.27 13.36 4.15
N LEU A 188 5.98 13.14 4.38
CA LEU A 188 5.00 12.82 3.33
C LEU A 188 4.92 13.95 2.29
N ASN A 189 4.85 15.20 2.74
CA ASN A 189 4.84 16.35 1.86
C ASN A 189 6.11 16.42 1.00
N GLN A 190 7.28 16.17 1.59
CA GLN A 190 8.55 16.18 0.87
C GLN A 190 8.57 15.07 -0.20
N VAL A 191 8.19 13.85 0.18
CA VAL A 191 8.25 12.67 -0.69
C VAL A 191 7.29 12.75 -1.88
N TYR A 192 6.08 13.27 -1.69
CA TYR A 192 5.06 13.34 -2.75
C TYR A 192 5.15 14.60 -3.60
N ASN A 193 5.62 15.72 -3.05
CA ASN A 193 5.64 17.01 -3.75
C ASN A 193 7.02 17.40 -4.31
N THR A 194 8.08 16.65 -4.02
CA THR A 194 9.42 16.93 -4.55
C THR A 194 9.72 16.10 -5.79
N ASN A 195 10.02 16.78 -6.90
CA ASN A 195 10.52 16.11 -8.09
C ASN A 195 11.95 15.62 -7.86
N SER A 196 12.25 14.41 -8.33
CA SER A 196 13.60 13.88 -8.27
C SER A 196 14.55 14.68 -9.17
N LYS A 197 15.77 14.87 -8.68
CA LYS A 197 16.85 15.51 -9.45
C LYS A 197 17.66 14.49 -10.26
N THR A 198 17.57 13.21 -9.90
CA THR A 198 18.46 12.15 -10.38
C THR A 198 17.72 11.03 -11.10
N PHE A 199 16.47 10.76 -10.70
CA PHE A 199 15.67 9.66 -11.21
C PHE A 199 14.50 10.20 -12.02
N HIS A 200 13.99 9.35 -12.90
CA HIS A 200 12.82 9.65 -13.69
C HIS A 200 12.02 8.38 -13.94
N CYS A 201 10.75 8.56 -14.26
CA CYS A 201 9.86 7.50 -14.67
C CYS A 201 9.31 7.74 -16.07
N GLU A 202 9.06 6.65 -16.78
CA GLU A 202 8.54 6.64 -18.15
C GLU A 202 7.49 5.54 -18.28
N CYS A 203 6.40 5.81 -18.99
CA CYS A 203 5.43 4.77 -19.33
C CYS A 203 6.09 3.71 -20.23
N THR A 204 5.68 2.46 -20.10
CA THR A 204 6.19 1.36 -20.91
C THR A 204 5.08 0.36 -21.23
N GLU A 205 5.27 -0.39 -22.31
CA GLU A 205 4.46 -1.57 -22.65
C GLU A 205 5.15 -2.87 -22.22
N ASP A 206 6.34 -2.78 -21.60
CA ASP A 206 7.05 -3.94 -21.09
C ASP A 206 6.26 -4.61 -19.96
N GLU A 207 6.21 -5.94 -19.99
CA GLU A 207 5.57 -6.76 -18.98
C GLU A 207 6.60 -7.40 -18.03
N ILE A 208 6.14 -7.81 -16.86
CA ILE A 208 6.97 -8.55 -15.91
C ILE A 208 7.28 -9.93 -16.50
N PRO A 209 8.56 -10.32 -16.63
CA PRO A 209 8.94 -11.61 -17.19
C PRO A 209 8.60 -12.74 -16.21
N LEU A 210 7.39 -13.27 -16.32
CA LEU A 210 6.85 -14.30 -15.41
C LEU A 210 7.70 -15.58 -15.37
N ASN A 211 8.44 -15.89 -16.43
CA ASN A 211 9.37 -17.02 -16.48
C ASN A 211 10.43 -16.97 -15.37
N ASN A 212 10.82 -15.77 -14.94
CA ASN A 212 11.79 -15.58 -13.85
C ASN A 212 11.16 -15.74 -12.46
N LEU A 213 9.84 -15.97 -12.38
CA LEU A 213 9.07 -16.15 -11.16
C LEU A 213 8.59 -17.60 -10.99
N THR A 214 9.18 -18.53 -11.75
CA THR A 214 8.87 -19.96 -11.76
C THR A 214 9.68 -20.74 -10.72
N PRO A 215 9.33 -22.01 -10.43
CA PRO A 215 10.12 -22.86 -9.54
C PRO A 215 11.59 -23.06 -9.95
N GLU A 216 11.93 -22.84 -11.22
CA GLU A 216 13.31 -22.93 -11.73
C GLU A 216 14.20 -21.79 -11.18
N ASN A 217 13.61 -20.68 -10.75
CA ASN A 217 14.28 -19.58 -10.06
C ASN A 217 13.78 -19.49 -8.60
N PRO A 218 14.32 -20.32 -7.69
CA PRO A 218 13.76 -20.50 -6.37
C PRO A 218 13.82 -19.23 -5.53
N ILE A 219 12.81 -19.06 -4.67
CA ILE A 219 12.76 -18.00 -3.68
C ILE A 219 13.88 -18.23 -2.66
N LYS A 220 14.81 -17.29 -2.58
CA LYS A 220 15.89 -17.27 -1.59
C LYS A 220 15.45 -16.63 -0.28
N TRP A 221 14.56 -15.64 -0.37
CA TRP A 221 14.02 -14.92 0.77
C TRP A 221 12.65 -14.33 0.43
N ALA A 222 11.75 -14.28 1.41
CA ALA A 222 10.44 -13.69 1.23
C ALA A 222 9.94 -13.06 2.54
N ALA A 223 9.12 -12.03 2.39
CA ALA A 223 8.40 -11.40 3.48
C ALA A 223 6.98 -11.06 3.07
N HIS A 224 6.11 -10.97 4.07
CA HIS A 224 4.73 -10.53 3.94
C HIS A 224 4.42 -9.61 5.11
N ILE A 225 3.89 -8.44 4.82
CA ILE A 225 3.44 -7.48 5.83
C ILE A 225 2.02 -7.02 5.49
N SER A 226 1.13 -7.04 6.48
CA SER A 226 -0.19 -6.42 6.38
C SER A 226 -0.07 -4.95 6.78
N LEU A 227 -0.60 -4.03 5.99
CA LEU A 227 -0.49 -2.61 6.25
C LEU A 227 -1.67 -2.10 7.09
N PHE A 228 -2.89 -2.30 6.60
CA PHE A 228 -4.11 -1.95 7.32
C PHE A 228 -5.28 -2.85 6.89
N GLU A 229 -6.30 -2.93 7.75
CA GLU A 229 -7.52 -3.71 7.56
C GLU A 229 -8.71 -3.06 8.27
N ASP A 230 -9.90 -3.18 7.67
CA ASP A 230 -11.17 -2.72 8.22
C ASP A 230 -12.32 -3.63 7.72
N GLU A 231 -13.17 -4.11 8.63
CA GLU A 231 -14.30 -5.00 8.32
C GLU A 231 -15.56 -4.22 7.87
N LEU A 232 -15.47 -2.90 7.77
CA LEU A 232 -16.52 -1.97 7.34
C LEU A 232 -17.80 -2.11 8.17
N GLY A 233 -17.65 -2.38 9.47
CA GLY A 233 -18.77 -2.69 10.37
C GLY A 233 -19.56 -3.91 9.90
N ASP A 234 -18.87 -5.02 9.66
CA ASP A 234 -19.42 -6.30 9.17
C ASP A 234 -20.09 -6.24 7.79
N ASN A 235 -19.81 -5.21 6.98
CA ASN A 235 -20.40 -5.01 5.65
C ASN A 235 -19.42 -5.21 4.49
N GLY A 236 -18.22 -5.72 4.77
CA GLY A 236 -17.24 -6.01 3.75
C GLY A 236 -15.83 -6.22 4.30
N LEU A 237 -14.84 -5.86 3.51
CA LEU A 237 -13.44 -5.83 3.92
C LEU A 237 -12.68 -4.80 3.08
N SER A 238 -11.96 -3.91 3.75
CA SER A 238 -10.88 -3.14 3.14
C SER A 238 -9.56 -3.61 3.71
N ASN A 239 -8.65 -4.10 2.88
CA ASN A 239 -7.35 -4.62 3.31
C ASN A 239 -6.25 -4.12 2.39
N CYS A 240 -5.10 -3.75 2.95
CA CYS A 240 -3.89 -3.44 2.19
C CYS A 240 -2.72 -4.28 2.70
N GLU A 241 -2.07 -5.03 1.82
CA GLU A 241 -0.93 -5.89 2.16
C GLU A 241 0.20 -5.79 1.14
N TYR A 242 1.40 -6.18 1.57
CA TYR A 242 2.59 -6.26 0.73
C TYR A 242 3.25 -7.64 0.86
N ARG A 243 3.29 -8.38 -0.26
CA ARG A 243 4.02 -9.66 -0.38
C ARG A 243 5.26 -9.44 -1.21
N PHE A 244 6.41 -9.86 -0.72
CA PHE A 244 7.71 -9.65 -1.36
C PHE A 244 8.54 -10.93 -1.38
N ARG A 245 9.30 -11.12 -2.47
CA ARG A 245 10.21 -12.26 -2.65
C ARG A 245 11.45 -11.85 -3.43
N ILE A 246 12.54 -12.52 -3.11
CA ILE A 246 13.85 -12.38 -3.74
C ILE A 246 14.23 -13.73 -4.30
N MET A 247 14.60 -13.75 -5.58
CA MET A 247 15.07 -14.93 -6.30
C MET A 247 16.57 -14.79 -6.61
N GLY A 248 17.14 -15.63 -7.47
CA GLY A 248 18.57 -15.61 -7.78
C GLY A 248 19.07 -14.31 -8.42
N ASP A 249 18.31 -13.82 -9.38
CA ASP A 249 18.67 -12.75 -10.32
C ASP A 249 17.72 -11.54 -10.27
N CYS A 250 16.64 -11.62 -9.50
CA CYS A 250 15.63 -10.57 -9.39
C CYS A 250 14.91 -10.55 -8.04
N PHE A 251 14.13 -9.49 -7.80
CA PHE A 251 13.12 -9.45 -6.75
C PHE A 251 11.75 -9.05 -7.31
N PHE A 252 10.70 -9.44 -6.59
CA PHE A 252 9.31 -9.15 -6.93
C PHE A 252 8.50 -8.77 -5.69
N GLY A 253 7.75 -7.68 -5.76
CA GLY A 253 6.80 -7.23 -4.75
C GLY A 253 5.40 -7.07 -5.31
N LEU A 254 4.37 -7.34 -4.50
CA LEU A 254 2.97 -7.07 -4.78
C LEU A 254 2.37 -6.31 -3.61
N ILE A 255 2.08 -5.02 -3.83
CA ILE A 255 1.18 -4.25 -2.97
C ILE A 255 -0.23 -4.48 -3.50
N ARG A 256 -1.14 -4.91 -2.63
CA ARG A 256 -2.56 -5.09 -2.96
C ARG A 256 -3.40 -4.29 -1.99
N ASN A 257 -4.18 -3.35 -2.51
CA ASN A 257 -5.33 -2.79 -1.81
C ASN A 257 -6.59 -3.49 -2.34
N TYR A 258 -7.29 -4.21 -1.47
CA TYR A 258 -8.48 -4.98 -1.75
C TYR A 258 -9.66 -4.37 -1.01
N LEU A 259 -10.69 -3.99 -1.75
CA LEU A 259 -11.96 -3.54 -1.20
C LEU A 259 -13.07 -4.47 -1.67
N ARG A 260 -13.77 -5.07 -0.71
CA ARG A 260 -15.05 -5.73 -0.89
C ARG A 260 -16.08 -4.97 -0.09
N ILE A 261 -17.18 -4.61 -0.73
CA ILE A 261 -18.39 -4.16 -0.03
C ILE A 261 -19.46 -5.18 -0.37
N ASP A 262 -19.95 -5.89 0.65
CA ASP A 262 -20.84 -7.03 0.46
C ASP A 262 -22.11 -6.60 -0.27
N ASP A 263 -22.48 -7.38 -1.28
CA ASP A 263 -23.59 -7.15 -2.22
C ASP A 263 -23.48 -5.86 -3.07
N VAL A 264 -22.35 -5.15 -3.04
CA VAL A 264 -22.15 -3.90 -3.79
C VAL A 264 -21.07 -4.05 -4.87
N LEU A 265 -19.80 -4.22 -4.48
CA LEU A 265 -18.67 -4.25 -5.40
C LEU A 265 -17.48 -5.02 -4.86
N VAL A 266 -16.59 -5.39 -5.79
CA VAL A 266 -15.21 -5.77 -5.48
C VAL A 266 -14.26 -4.90 -6.29
N ARG A 267 -13.24 -4.35 -5.63
CA ARG A 267 -12.16 -3.55 -6.21
C ARG A 267 -10.81 -4.09 -5.75
N ILE A 268 -9.87 -4.24 -6.70
CA ILE A 268 -8.50 -4.65 -6.45
C ILE A 268 -7.58 -3.62 -7.12
N LEU A 269 -6.73 -2.98 -6.34
CA LEU A 269 -5.65 -2.12 -6.82
C LEU A 269 -4.34 -2.85 -6.52
N ASP A 270 -3.72 -3.39 -7.56
CA ASP A 270 -2.43 -4.07 -7.45
C ASP A 270 -1.32 -3.19 -8.01
N THR A 271 -0.25 -3.04 -7.23
CA THR A 271 1.05 -2.55 -7.72
C THR A 271 2.07 -3.66 -7.60
N ARG A 272 2.51 -4.19 -8.74
CA ARG A 272 3.59 -5.15 -8.86
C ARG A 272 4.89 -4.43 -9.16
N ILE A 273 5.95 -4.80 -8.46
CA ILE A 273 7.26 -4.18 -8.58
C ILE A 273 8.26 -5.28 -8.88
N TYR A 274 9.04 -5.09 -9.93
CA TYR A 274 9.97 -6.08 -10.41
C TYR A 274 11.30 -5.44 -10.78
N HIS A 275 12.39 -6.11 -10.43
CA HIS A 275 13.74 -5.66 -10.79
C HIS A 275 14.66 -6.87 -10.96
N GLN A 276 15.33 -6.96 -12.12
CA GLN A 276 16.51 -7.82 -12.27
C GLN A 276 17.75 -7.05 -11.84
N PHE A 277 18.65 -7.67 -11.09
CA PHE A 277 19.79 -6.97 -10.49
C PHE A 277 20.74 -6.31 -11.49
N ASN A 278 20.76 -6.78 -12.74
CA ASN A 278 21.55 -6.19 -13.82
C ASN A 278 20.87 -4.96 -14.47
N TRP A 279 19.56 -4.75 -14.29
CA TRP A 279 18.83 -3.61 -14.87
C TRP A 279 19.23 -2.28 -14.23
N ASN A 280 19.00 -1.19 -14.94
CA ASN A 280 19.15 0.19 -14.45
C ASN A 280 17.83 0.85 -14.05
N TYR A 281 16.73 0.08 -14.05
CA TYR A 281 15.40 0.52 -13.68
C TYR A 281 14.64 -0.51 -12.85
N ILE A 282 13.60 -0.05 -12.16
CA ILE A 282 12.53 -0.88 -11.60
C ILE A 282 11.36 -0.84 -12.58
N LEU A 283 10.77 -2.00 -12.87
CA LEU A 283 9.51 -2.09 -13.60
C LEU A 283 8.35 -2.13 -12.60
N ARG A 284 7.35 -1.27 -12.79
CA ARG A 284 6.16 -1.20 -11.97
C ARG A 284 4.92 -1.43 -12.84
N ASP A 285 4.14 -2.44 -12.50
CA ASP A 285 2.89 -2.82 -13.16
C ASP A 285 1.73 -2.49 -12.22
N PHE A 286 0.86 -1.57 -12.65
CA PHE A 286 -0.30 -1.15 -11.89
C PHE A 286 -1.58 -1.61 -12.58
N THR A 287 -2.41 -2.35 -11.86
CA THR A 287 -3.72 -2.78 -12.36
C THR A 287 -4.83 -2.39 -11.39
N HIS A 288 -5.87 -1.76 -11.92
CA HIS A 288 -7.15 -1.56 -11.24
C HIS A 288 -8.17 -2.53 -11.84
N ARG A 289 -8.70 -3.40 -10.99
CA ARG A 289 -9.83 -4.27 -11.30
C ARG A 289 -11.01 -3.85 -10.44
N GLU A 290 -12.19 -3.76 -11.04
CA GLU A 290 -13.41 -3.47 -10.31
C GLU A 290 -14.62 -3.96 -11.10
N ASP A 291 -15.61 -4.49 -10.38
CA ASP A 291 -16.96 -4.68 -10.91
C ASP A 291 -17.98 -4.76 -9.76
N SER A 292 -19.26 -4.63 -10.10
CA SER A 292 -20.35 -4.84 -9.16
C SER A 292 -20.43 -6.31 -8.74
N TRP A 293 -20.88 -6.55 -7.51
CA TRP A 293 -21.13 -7.88 -6.98
C TRP A 293 -22.02 -8.72 -7.91
N ALA A 294 -23.12 -8.11 -8.37
CA ALA A 294 -24.09 -8.75 -9.25
C ALA A 294 -23.48 -9.18 -10.60
N ASN A 295 -22.63 -8.36 -11.21
CA ASN A 295 -21.96 -8.71 -12.47
C ASN A 295 -20.94 -9.82 -12.28
N ILE A 296 -20.15 -9.78 -11.20
CA ILE A 296 -19.18 -10.82 -10.87
C ILE A 296 -19.88 -12.18 -10.69
N GLN A 297 -21.03 -12.18 -10.00
CA GLN A 297 -21.86 -13.38 -9.84
C GLN A 297 -22.44 -13.87 -11.17
N LYS A 298 -22.96 -12.94 -11.99
CA LYS A 298 -23.48 -13.24 -13.33
C LYS A 298 -22.41 -13.84 -14.25
N ASN A 299 -21.15 -13.45 -14.07
CA ASN A 299 -20.00 -13.96 -14.81
C ASN A 299 -19.45 -15.29 -14.23
N GLY A 300 -20.16 -15.90 -13.27
CA GLY A 300 -19.92 -17.28 -12.82
C GLY A 300 -19.14 -17.41 -11.51
N PHE A 301 -18.78 -16.31 -10.85
CA PHE A 301 -18.15 -16.40 -9.52
C PHE A 301 -19.20 -16.69 -8.44
N ASN A 302 -18.89 -17.61 -7.52
CA ASN A 302 -19.78 -17.97 -6.43
C ASN A 302 -19.28 -17.45 -5.09
N PHE A 303 -20.00 -16.47 -4.54
CA PHE A 303 -19.73 -15.84 -3.23
C PHE A 303 -20.17 -16.75 -2.07
N THR A 304 -19.44 -17.84 -1.84
CA THR A 304 -19.76 -18.78 -0.74
C THR A 304 -19.37 -18.21 0.63
N PRO A 305 -20.05 -18.62 1.73
CA PRO A 305 -19.63 -18.27 3.09
C PRO A 305 -18.18 -18.67 3.42
N GLN A 306 -17.70 -19.77 2.82
CA GLN A 306 -16.31 -20.20 2.96
C GLN A 306 -15.34 -19.20 2.30
N TRP A 307 -15.70 -18.68 1.12
CA TRP A 307 -14.90 -17.66 0.46
C TRP A 307 -14.89 -16.34 1.24
N LEU A 308 -16.02 -15.94 1.83
CA LEU A 308 -16.14 -14.68 2.58
C LEU A 308 -15.17 -14.55 3.76
N THR A 309 -14.75 -15.70 4.32
CA THR A 309 -13.85 -15.81 5.48
C THR A 309 -12.45 -16.28 5.09
N ASP A 310 -12.17 -16.51 3.81
CA ASP A 310 -10.86 -16.96 3.33
C ASP A 310 -9.86 -15.80 3.30
N GLN A 311 -8.71 -15.96 3.95
CA GLN A 311 -7.64 -14.95 3.97
C GLN A 311 -7.07 -14.66 2.57
N ASN A 312 -7.22 -15.58 1.61
CA ASN A 312 -6.79 -15.41 0.23
C ASN A 312 -7.93 -15.05 -0.72
N GLN A 313 -9.09 -14.64 -0.20
CA GLN A 313 -10.26 -14.29 -1.01
C GLN A 313 -9.98 -13.33 -2.17
N SER A 314 -9.07 -12.36 -1.97
CA SER A 314 -8.67 -11.39 -3.01
C SER A 314 -7.94 -12.07 -4.18
N PHE A 315 -7.13 -13.11 -3.92
CA PHE A 315 -6.45 -13.90 -4.95
C PHE A 315 -7.42 -14.85 -5.66
N LEU A 316 -8.37 -15.43 -4.93
CA LEU A 316 -9.37 -16.34 -5.50
C LEU A 316 -10.32 -15.62 -6.46
N ILE A 317 -10.73 -14.39 -6.14
CA ILE A 317 -11.68 -13.63 -6.96
C ILE A 317 -11.03 -12.84 -8.10
N GLN A 318 -9.73 -12.53 -8.02
CA GLN A 318 -9.03 -11.59 -8.91
C GLN A 318 -9.34 -11.78 -10.41
N ASN A 319 -9.31 -13.03 -10.89
CA ASN A 319 -9.51 -13.33 -12.31
C ASN A 319 -10.98 -13.22 -12.75
N SER A 320 -11.91 -13.19 -11.81
CA SER A 320 -13.34 -12.96 -12.05
C SER A 320 -13.70 -11.46 -12.05
N VAL A 321 -12.79 -10.59 -11.59
CA VAL A 321 -12.97 -9.14 -11.61
C VAL A 321 -12.25 -8.56 -12.84
N PRO A 322 -12.96 -7.89 -13.77
CA PRO A 322 -12.39 -7.33 -14.98
C PRO A 322 -11.38 -6.21 -14.69
N ILE A 323 -10.36 -6.12 -15.55
CA ILE A 323 -9.38 -5.02 -15.54
C ILE A 323 -10.06 -3.78 -16.10
N GLN A 324 -10.10 -2.71 -15.31
CA GLN A 324 -10.58 -1.39 -15.72
C GLN A 324 -9.43 -0.51 -16.22
N LEU A 325 -8.23 -0.70 -15.66
CA LEU A 325 -7.03 0.03 -16.04
C LEU A 325 -5.78 -0.83 -15.83
N HIS A 326 -4.84 -0.73 -16.77
CA HIS A 326 -3.51 -1.32 -16.68
C HIS A 326 -2.48 -0.31 -17.20
N ILE A 327 -1.51 0.02 -16.35
CA ILE A 327 -0.46 0.99 -16.63
C ILE A 327 0.86 0.45 -16.09
N ASN A 328 1.86 0.37 -16.97
CA ASN A 328 3.22 0.05 -16.59
C ASN A 328 4.12 1.27 -16.71
N ASP A 329 5.06 1.39 -15.78
CA ASP A 329 6.12 2.39 -15.82
C ASP A 329 7.46 1.80 -15.43
N LYS A 330 8.54 2.40 -15.95
CA LYS A 330 9.91 2.14 -15.53
C LYS A 330 10.43 3.31 -14.74
N ILE A 331 11.10 3.03 -13.62
CA ILE A 331 11.76 4.04 -12.79
C ILE A 331 13.26 3.84 -12.93
N TYR A 332 13.93 4.73 -13.65
CA TYR A 332 15.37 4.67 -13.92
C TYR A 332 16.16 5.32 -12.80
N PHE A 333 17.12 4.57 -12.24
CA PHE A 333 17.91 4.99 -11.07
C PHE A 333 19.42 4.92 -11.25
N LYS A 334 19.92 4.32 -12.35
CA LYS A 334 21.32 4.47 -12.73
C LYS A 334 21.41 5.58 -13.79
N VAL A 335 22.28 6.56 -13.57
CA VAL A 335 22.60 7.55 -14.60
C VAL A 335 23.36 6.81 -15.70
N SER A 336 22.87 6.93 -16.93
CA SER A 336 23.49 6.40 -18.15
C SER A 336 24.82 7.06 -18.45
#